data_AF-A0A376U335-F1
#
_entry.id   AF-A0A376U335-F1
#
_cell.length_a   1.000
_cell.length_b   1.000
_cell.length_c   1.000
_cell.angle_alpha   90.00
_cell.angle_beta   90.00
_cell.angle_gamma   90.00
#
_symmetry.space_group_name_H-M   'P 1'
#
loop_
_entity.id
_entity.type
_entity.pdbx_description
1 polymer ?
#
loop_
_entity_poly.entity_id
_entity_poly.type
_entity_poly.pdbx_seq_one_letter_code
_entity_poly.pdbx_strand_id
1 'polypeptide(L)' 'MTLFIRQKIREDFLSAEIGITGCNFAVAETGSVCLVTNEGNARMCTTLPKTHIAVMGMERIAPTLPR' A
#
# COMPACT_ATOMS: atom_id res chain seq x y z
N MET A 1 -11.04 -13.38 20.19
CA MET A 1 -9.60 -13.30 19.86
C MET A 1 -9.29 -12.37 18.69
N THR A 2 -9.99 -12.47 17.55
CA THR A 2 -9.76 -11.61 16.36
C THR A 2 -9.92 -10.11 16.61
N LEU A 3 -10.89 -9.70 17.44
CA LEU A 3 -11.09 -8.29 17.81
C LEU A 3 -9.90 -7.67 18.55
N PHE A 4 -9.32 -8.40 19.51
CA PHE A 4 -8.18 -7.95 20.30
C PHE A 4 -6.93 -7.76 19.43
N ILE A 5 -6.63 -8.75 18.58
CA ILE A 5 -5.51 -8.68 17.63
C ILE A 5 -5.67 -7.49 16.68
N ARG A 6 -6.88 -7.27 16.18
CA ARG A 6 -7.18 -6.15 15.27
C ARG A 6 -7.00 -4.78 15.95
N GLN A 7 -7.33 -4.66 17.23
CA GLN A 7 -7.07 -3.44 18.00
C GLN A 7 -5.56 -3.22 18.17
N LYS A 8 -4.83 -4.27 18.57
CA LYS A 8 -3.38 -4.16 18.80
C LYS A 8 -2.61 -3.78 17.53
N ILE A 9 -2.86 -4.49 16.43
CA ILE A 9 -2.22 -4.22 15.13
C ILE A 9 -2.53 -2.80 14.62
N ARG A 10 -3.69 -2.24 14.97
CA ARG A 10 -4.06 -0.88 14.55
C ARG A 10 -3.20 0.18 15.24
N GLU A 11 -2.80 -0.03 16.50
CA GLU A 11 -1.84 0.83 17.18
C GLU A 11 -0.48 0.81 16.49
N ASP A 12 -0.05 -0.38 16.04
CA ASP A 12 1.22 -0.53 15.31
C ASP A 12 1.18 0.26 13.99
N PHE A 13 0.09 0.17 13.22
CA PHE A 13 -0.08 0.97 12.00
C PHE A 13 -0.13 2.48 12.25
N LEU A 14 -0.69 2.93 13.37
CA LEU A 14 -0.78 4.35 13.71
C LEU A 14 0.55 4.95 14.18
N SER A 15 1.41 4.13 14.78
CA SER A 15 2.72 4.54 15.29
C SER A 15 3.86 4.35 14.28
N ALA A 16 3.63 3.61 13.20
CA ALA A 16 4.62 3.36 12.17
C ALA A 16 5.00 4.62 11.37
N GLU A 17 6.30 4.89 11.23
CA GLU A 17 6.81 6.00 10.41
C GLU A 17 6.88 5.66 8.92
N ILE A 18 7.09 4.38 8.60
CA ILE A 18 7.26 3.86 7.25
C ILE A 18 6.29 2.70 7.01
N GLY A 19 5.52 2.80 5.93
CA GLY A 19 4.71 1.72 5.39
C GLY A 19 5.38 1.10 4.17
N ILE A 20 5.40 -0.23 4.10
CA ILE A 20 5.96 -0.95 2.96
C ILE A 20 4.89 -1.85 2.39
N THR A 21 4.64 -1.74 1.09
CA THR A 21 3.72 -2.64 0.38
C THR A 21 4.27 -3.00 -1.00
N GLY A 22 3.70 -4.03 -1.60
CA GLY A 22 3.75 -4.17 -3.05
C GLY A 22 2.76 -3.24 -3.75
N CYS A 23 2.63 -3.39 -5.06
CA CYS A 23 1.53 -2.85 -5.84
C CYS A 23 1.12 -3.83 -6.94
N ASN A 24 -0.08 -3.66 -7.48
CA ASN A 24 -0.55 -4.45 -8.61
C ASN A 24 0.20 -4.03 -9.88
N PHE A 25 0.25 -2.73 -10.15
CA PHE A 25 0.98 -2.11 -11.24
C PHE A 25 1.26 -0.64 -10.95
N ALA A 26 2.17 -0.05 -11.71
CA ALA A 26 2.40 1.39 -11.74
C ALA A 26 2.24 1.92 -13.16
N VAL A 27 1.93 3.20 -13.29
CA VAL A 27 1.78 3.88 -14.58
C VAL A 27 2.89 4.91 -14.71
N ALA A 28 3.75 4.73 -15.72
CA ALA A 28 4.91 5.59 -15.95
C ALA A 28 4.50 7.02 -16.29
N GLU A 29 3.49 7.20 -17.16
CA GLU A 29 2.99 8.52 -17.58
C GLU A 29 2.57 9.40 -16.40
N THR A 30 1.88 8.84 -15.41
CA THR A 30 1.30 9.60 -14.30
C THR A 30 2.09 9.49 -13.00
N GLY A 31 3.12 8.63 -12.96
CA GLY A 31 3.82 8.26 -11.72
C GLY A 31 2.92 7.59 -10.68
N SER A 32 1.78 7.04 -11.10
CA SER A 32 0.80 6.44 -10.18
C SER A 32 1.18 5.02 -9.79
N VAL A 33 0.91 4.66 -8.53
CA VAL A 33 1.04 3.29 -8.01
C VAL A 33 -0.36 2.76 -7.67
N CYS A 34 -0.76 1.66 -8.29
CA CYS A 34 -2.08 1.07 -8.11
C CYS A 34 -2.01 -0.14 -7.18
N LEU A 35 -2.75 -0.07 -6.08
CA LEU A 35 -2.88 -1.13 -5.09
C LEU A 35 -4.36 -1.41 -4.80
N VAL A 36 -4.80 -2.63 -5.09
CA VAL A 36 -6.14 -3.13 -4.80
C VAL A 36 -6.04 -4.11 -3.63
N THR A 37 -6.82 -3.87 -2.58
CA THR A 37 -6.88 -4.68 -1.36
C THR A 37 -8.32 -4.75 -0.87
N ASN A 38 -8.72 -5.87 -0.25
CA ASN A 38 -10.04 -6.05 0.35
C ASN A 38 -9.99 -6.17 1.89
N GLU A 39 -8.80 -6.36 2.47
CA GLU A 39 -8.59 -6.58 3.90
C GLU A 39 -8.40 -5.28 4.67
N GLY A 40 -8.04 -4.19 3.96
CA GLY A 40 -7.86 -2.85 4.52
C GLY A 40 -6.53 -2.63 5.26
N ASN A 41 -5.79 -3.69 5.58
CA ASN A 41 -4.44 -3.58 6.15
C ASN A 41 -3.46 -2.87 5.19
N ALA A 42 -3.52 -3.17 3.89
CA ALA A 42 -2.66 -2.54 2.92
C ALA A 42 -3.01 -1.04 2.77
N ARG A 43 -4.30 -0.69 2.85
CA ARG A 43 -4.74 0.71 2.93
C ARG A 43 -4.14 1.40 4.16
N MET A 44 -4.21 0.78 5.34
CA MET A 44 -3.60 1.35 6.56
C MET A 44 -2.08 1.54 6.40
N CYS A 45 -1.40 0.57 5.79
CA CYS A 45 0.04 0.65 5.50
C CYS A 45 0.41 1.77 4.51
N THR A 46 -0.46 2.09 3.55
CA THR A 46 -0.18 3.15 2.56
C THR A 46 -0.63 4.54 2.98
N THR A 47 -1.62 4.66 3.87
CA THR A 47 -2.22 5.97 4.22
C THR A 47 -1.84 6.51 5.59
N LEU A 48 -1.48 5.66 6.56
CA LEU A 48 -1.19 6.11 7.93
C LEU A 48 0.27 6.54 8.13
N PRO A 49 1.28 5.74 7.69
CA PRO A 49 2.67 6.13 7.83
C PRO A 49 3.00 7.37 6.99
N LYS A 50 3.91 8.20 7.50
CA LYS A 50 4.35 9.42 6.81
C LYS A 50 5.06 9.12 5.49
N THR A 51 5.76 8.00 5.43
CA THR A 51 6.49 7.55 4.23
C THR A 51 5.94 6.21 3.78
N HIS A 52 5.59 6.11 2.49
CA HIS A 52 5.21 4.84 1.88
C HIS A 52 6.26 4.41 0.85
N ILE A 53 6.73 3.17 0.98
CA ILE A 53 7.63 2.51 0.03
C ILE A 53 6.85 1.43 -0.69
N ALA A 54 6.60 1.66 -1.98
CA ALA A 54 6.04 0.64 -2.87
C ALA A 54 7.19 -0.16 -3.53
N VAL A 55 7.19 -1.48 -3.33
CA VAL A 55 8.18 -2.39 -3.92
C VAL A 55 7.54 -3.18 -5.04
N MET A 56 8.08 -3.07 -6.26
CA MET A 56 7.63 -3.80 -7.43
C MET A 56 8.79 -4.09 -8.38
N GLY A 57 8.65 -5.12 -9.21
CA GLY A 57 9.55 -5.35 -10.33
C GLY A 57 9.18 -4.50 -11.55
N MET A 58 10.11 -4.36 -12.50
CA MET A 58 9.89 -3.57 -13.72
C MET A 58 8.78 -4.11 -14.61
N GLU A 59 8.46 -5.41 -14.52
CA GLU A 59 7.39 -6.05 -15.28
C GLU A 59 6.00 -5.52 -14.94
N ARG A 60 5.86 -4.77 -13.83
CA ARG A 60 4.60 -4.20 -13.36
C ARG A 60 4.37 -2.75 -13.79
N ILE A 61 5.22 -2.20 -14.64
CA ILE A 61 5.13 -0.81 -15.10
C ILE A 61 4.39 -0.77 -16.45
N ALA A 62 3.19 -0.20 -16.45
CA ALA A 62 2.47 0.14 -17.66
C ALA A 62 2.91 1.53 -18.16
N PRO A 63 3.01 1.77 -19.48
CA PRO A 63 3.40 3.06 -20.01
C PRO A 63 2.33 4.13 -19.74
N THR A 64 1.07 3.84 -20.05
CA THR A 64 -0.07 4.76 -19.97
C THR A 64 -1.29 4.07 -19.37
N LEU A 65 -2.27 4.84 -18.91
CA LEU A 65 -3.60 4.29 -18.60
C LEU A 65 -4.35 3.99 -19.91
N PRO A 66 -5.19 2.93 -19.95
CA PRO A 66 -6.12 2.74 -21.06
C PRO A 66 -7.11 3.91 -21.12
N ARG A 67 -7.37 4.39 -22.34
CA ARG A 67 -8.40 5.40 -22.61
C ARG A 67 -9.80 4.84 -22.42
#